data_AF-A0A9Q4HX56-F1
#
_entry.id   AF-A0A9Q4HX56-F1
#
_cell.length_a   1.000
_cell.length_b   1.000
_cell.length_c   1.000
_cell.angle_alpha   90.00
_cell.angle_beta   90.00
_cell.angle_gamma   90.00
#
_symmetry.space_group_name_H-M   'P 1'
#
loop_
_entity.id
_entity.type
_entity.pdbx_description
1 polymer ?
#
loop_
_entity_poly.entity_id
_entity_poly.type
_entity_poly.pdbx_seq_one_letter_code
_entity_poly.pdbx_strand_id
1 'polypeptide(L)'
;MEVRESAGNFDGIREKYSDKRISSEALSLIGQMAGSTELIEMGKSMEVTNMCTALERLKAEGVEQGIEQGIEQGMEKEVEKTVISMLKKNYPISEICEITGKTEEEILKIKETL
;
A
#
# COMPACT_ATOMS: atom_id res chain seq x y z
N MET A 1 5.16 13.59 -11.68
CA MET A 1 3.80 13.08 -11.38
C MET A 1 3.23 14.00 -10.34
N GLU A 2 2.34 14.92 -10.74
CA GLU A 2 1.66 15.79 -9.78
C GLU A 2 0.61 14.94 -9.07
N VAL A 3 0.82 14.69 -7.78
CA VAL A 3 -0.21 14.15 -6.92
C VAL A 3 -1.29 15.24 -6.88
N ARG A 4 -2.42 15.00 -7.55
CA ARG A 4 -3.58 15.91 -7.46
C ARG A 4 -4.01 15.95 -6.00
N GLU A 5 -3.73 17.05 -5.32
CA GLU A 5 -4.33 17.32 -4.01
C GLU A 5 -5.84 17.31 -4.18
N SER A 6 -6.51 16.47 -3.38
CA SER A 6 -7.96 16.52 -3.25
C SER A 6 -8.36 17.93 -2.83
N ALA A 7 -9.32 18.53 -3.54
CA ALA A 7 -9.80 19.89 -3.35
C ALA A 7 -10.62 20.10 -2.05
N GLY A 8 -10.26 19.42 -0.97
CA GLY A 8 -10.87 19.58 0.35
C GLY A 8 -10.25 20.77 1.09
N ASN A 9 -11.10 21.64 1.65
CA ASN A 9 -10.65 22.69 2.58
C ASN A 9 -10.27 22.07 3.94
N PHE A 10 -9.13 21.39 3.99
CA PHE A 10 -8.67 20.69 5.19
C PHE A 10 -8.43 21.64 6.36
N ASP A 11 -7.89 22.84 6.10
CA ASP A 11 -7.62 23.84 7.13
C ASP A 11 -8.92 24.30 7.81
N GLY A 12 -9.95 24.64 7.02
CA GLY A 12 -11.25 25.04 7.58
C GLY A 12 -11.99 23.90 8.27
N ILE A 13 -11.83 22.66 7.82
CA ILE A 13 -12.37 21.48 8.52
C ILE A 13 -11.63 21.28 9.84
N ARG A 14 -10.30 21.39 9.86
CA ARG A 14 -9.50 21.25 11.07
C ARG A 14 -9.88 22.32 12.09
N GLU A 15 -9.98 23.57 11.68
CA GLU A 15 -10.39 24.68 12.56
C GLU A 15 -11.76 24.44 13.21
N LYS A 16 -12.73 23.92 12.44
CA LYS A 16 -14.11 23.75 12.94
C LYS A 16 -14.34 22.45 13.71
N TYR A 17 -13.52 21.42 13.48
CA TYR A 17 -13.76 20.06 13.98
C TYR A 17 -12.60 19.50 14.84
N SER A 18 -11.52 20.25 15.10
CA SER A 18 -10.36 19.81 15.90
C SER A 18 -10.73 19.26 17.27
N ASP A 19 -11.69 19.89 17.96
CA ASP A 19 -12.04 19.50 19.34
C ASP A 19 -13.28 18.59 19.41
N LYS A 20 -13.84 18.23 18.26
CA LYS A 20 -15.03 17.37 18.20
C LYS A 20 -14.63 15.92 18.32
N ARG A 21 -14.96 15.34 19.48
CA ARG A 21 -14.72 13.93 19.76
C ARG A 21 -15.50 13.03 18.82
N ILE A 22 -14.87 11.91 18.46
CA ILE A 22 -15.48 10.80 17.75
C ILE A 22 -15.68 9.64 18.72
N SER A 23 -16.76 8.88 18.60
CA SER A 23 -16.95 7.67 19.40
C SER A 23 -16.00 6.57 18.92
N SER A 24 -15.59 5.70 19.84
CA SER A 24 -14.78 4.50 19.55
C SER A 24 -15.42 3.62 18.49
N GLU A 25 -16.74 3.41 18.58
CA GLU A 25 -17.50 2.61 17.63
C GLU A 25 -17.46 3.21 16.21
N ALA A 26 -17.70 4.52 16.09
CA ALA A 26 -17.63 5.19 14.79
C ALA A 26 -16.21 5.14 14.21
N LEU A 27 -15.19 5.31 15.05
CA LEU A 27 -13.79 5.22 14.63
C LEU A 27 -13.44 3.82 14.11
N SER A 28 -13.86 2.78 14.84
CA SER A 28 -13.64 1.38 14.42
C SER A 28 -14.37 1.06 13.12
N LEU A 29 -15.60 1.56 12.92
CA LEU A 29 -16.34 1.37 11.67
C LEU A 29 -15.64 2.05 10.48
N ILE A 30 -15.12 3.28 10.68
CA ILE A 30 -14.33 3.97 9.65
C ILE A 30 -13.07 3.16 9.31
N GLY A 31 -12.37 2.64 10.32
CA GLY A 31 -11.21 1.77 10.12
C GLY A 31 -11.56 0.53 9.28
N GLN A 32 -12.68 -0.14 9.58
CA GLN A 32 -13.16 -1.28 8.79
C GLN A 32 -13.49 -0.89 7.33
N MET A 33 -14.20 0.23 7.14
CA MET A 33 -14.56 0.70 5.79
C MET A 33 -13.35 1.11 4.96
N ALA A 34 -12.33 1.68 5.60
CA ALA A 34 -11.12 2.14 4.94
C ALA A 34 -10.05 1.04 4.84
N GLY A 35 -10.25 -0.12 5.47
CA GLY A 35 -9.24 -1.18 5.55
C GLY A 35 -8.05 -0.84 6.45
N SER A 36 -8.20 0.13 7.36
CA SER A 36 -7.14 0.57 8.27
C SER A 36 -7.19 -0.22 9.57
N THR A 37 -6.17 -1.05 9.78
CA THR A 37 -6.04 -1.83 11.02
C THR A 37 -5.69 -0.91 12.19
N GLU A 38 -4.88 0.12 11.94
CA GLU A 38 -4.51 1.12 12.96
C GLU A 38 -5.75 1.81 13.53
N LEU A 39 -6.68 2.29 12.68
CA LEU A 39 -7.90 2.93 13.14
C LEU A 39 -8.83 1.98 13.92
N ILE A 40 -8.87 0.70 13.54
CA ILE A 40 -9.66 -0.32 14.26
C ILE A 40 -9.10 -0.52 15.67
N GLU A 41 -7.78 -0.59 15.82
CA GLU A 41 -7.12 -0.74 17.12
C GLU A 41 -7.27 0.52 17.98
N MET A 42 -7.08 1.68 17.37
CA MET A 42 -7.32 3.00 17.98
C MET A 42 -8.76 3.15 18.51
N GLY A 43 -9.75 2.64 17.76
CA GLY A 43 -11.14 2.60 18.21
C GLY A 43 -11.32 1.76 19.48
N LYS A 44 -10.55 0.68 19.64
CA LYS A 44 -10.61 -0.20 20.81
C LYS A 44 -9.84 0.35 22.02
N SER A 45 -8.72 1.05 21.79
CA SER A 45 -7.85 1.56 22.87
C SER A 45 -8.31 2.89 23.49
N MET A 46 -9.32 3.56 22.91
CA MET A 46 -9.78 4.91 23.28
C MET A 46 -8.69 6.00 23.19
N GLU A 47 -7.57 5.74 22.50
CA GLU A 47 -6.42 6.66 22.42
C GLU A 47 -6.61 7.87 21.50
N VAL A 48 -7.76 7.97 20.82
CA VAL A 48 -8.00 9.00 19.80
C VAL A 48 -9.08 9.96 20.23
N THR A 49 -8.72 11.24 20.22
CA THR A 49 -9.57 12.30 20.78
C THR A 49 -10.51 12.94 19.78
N ASN A 50 -10.23 12.95 18.47
CA ASN A 50 -11.06 13.61 17.46
C ASN A 50 -10.93 13.02 16.04
N MET A 51 -11.86 13.40 15.15
CA MET A 51 -11.90 12.96 13.75
C MET A 51 -10.69 13.42 12.92
N CYS A 52 -10.19 14.64 13.14
CA CYS A 52 -9.09 15.19 12.35
C CYS A 52 -7.82 14.35 12.50
N THR A 53 -7.47 13.99 13.74
CA THR A 53 -6.33 13.11 14.03
C THR A 53 -6.51 11.74 13.40
N ALA A 54 -7.72 11.15 13.45
CA ALA A 54 -7.99 9.87 12.81
C ALA A 54 -7.77 9.92 11.29
N LEU A 55 -8.26 10.97 10.62
CA LEU A 55 -8.11 11.13 9.17
C LEU A 55 -6.65 11.42 8.75
N GLU A 56 -5.91 12.18 9.57
CA GLU A 56 -4.48 12.43 9.33
C GLU A 56 -3.67 11.12 9.38
N ARG A 57 -3.93 10.27 10.39
CA ARG A 57 -3.29 8.95 10.47
C ARG A 57 -3.69 8.03 9.32
N LEU A 58 -4.97 7.98 9.00
CA LEU A 58 -5.47 7.20 7.86
C LEU A 58 -4.81 7.62 6.54
N LYS A 59 -4.62 8.93 6.33
CA LYS A 59 -3.90 9.44 5.15
C LYS A 59 -2.44 9.01 5.16
N ALA A 60 -1.76 9.09 6.31
CA ALA A 60 -0.37 8.68 6.44
C ALA A 60 -0.19 7.18 6.15
N GLU A 61 -1.02 6.34 6.77
CA GLU A 61 -1.04 4.88 6.55
C GLU A 61 -1.28 4.56 5.06
N GLY A 62 -2.27 5.20 4.43
CA GLY A 62 -2.55 4.98 3.01
C GLY A 62 -1.41 5.39 2.08
N VAL A 63 -0.68 6.47 2.41
CA VAL A 63 0.50 6.89 1.64
C VAL A 63 1.64 5.89 1.81
N GLU A 64 1.90 5.43 3.04
CA GLU A 64 2.94 4.44 3.34
C GLU A 64 2.67 3.12 2.61
N GLN A 65 1.45 2.58 2.74
CA GLN A 65 1.02 1.37 2.03
C GLN A 65 1.15 1.52 0.51
N GLY A 66 0.75 2.68 -0.03
CA GLY A 66 0.87 2.95 -1.47
C GLY A 66 2.32 2.98 -1.96
N ILE A 67 3.23 3.53 -1.16
CA ILE A 67 4.66 3.55 -1.48
C ILE A 67 5.25 2.14 -1.41
N GLU A 68 4.96 1.40 -0.34
CA GLU A 68 5.43 0.02 -0.15
C GLU A 68 4.98 -0.89 -1.29
N GLN A 69 3.68 -0.91 -1.60
CA GLN A 69 3.13 -1.67 -2.72
C GLN A 69 3.73 -1.24 -4.05
N GLY A 70 3.95 0.06 -4.25
CA GLY A 70 4.58 0.59 -5.47
C GLY A 70 6.02 0.12 -5.65
N ILE A 71 6.81 0.10 -4.57
CA ILE A 71 8.19 -0.40 -4.57
C ILE A 71 8.21 -1.90 -4.83
N GLU A 72 7.39 -2.68 -4.11
CA GLU A 72 7.32 -4.13 -4.26
C GLU A 72 6.93 -4.53 -5.70
N GLN A 73 5.86 -3.93 -6.24
CA GLN A 73 5.45 -4.16 -7.64
C GLN A 73 6.52 -3.72 -8.64
N GLY A 74 7.25 -2.64 -8.34
CA GLY A 74 8.35 -2.16 -9.18
C GLY A 74 9.52 -3.14 -9.22
N MET A 75 9.92 -3.66 -8.06
CA MET A 75 10.99 -4.66 -7.94
C MET A 75 10.62 -5.95 -8.65
N GLU A 76 9.41 -6.46 -8.43
CA GLU A 76 8.93 -7.69 -9.06
C GLU A 76 8.93 -7.58 -10.60
N LYS A 77 8.45 -6.45 -11.14
CA LYS A 77 8.50 -6.18 -12.59
C LYS A 77 9.93 -6.09 -13.15
N GLU A 78 10.89 -5.58 -12.39
CA GLU A 78 12.30 -5.56 -12.83
C GLU A 78 12.91 -6.97 -12.83
N VAL A 79 12.56 -7.81 -11.86
CA VAL A 79 12.96 -9.23 -11.85
C VAL A 79 12.35 -9.96 -13.06
N GLU A 80 11.05 -9.78 -13.34
CA GLU A 80 10.39 -10.36 -14.51
C GLU A 80 11.06 -9.93 -15.84
N LYS A 81 11.38 -8.64 -16.00
CA LYS A 81 12.12 -8.15 -17.18
C LYS A 81 13.48 -8.83 -17.32
N THR A 82 14.17 -9.05 -16.20
CA THR A 82 15.45 -9.74 -16.18
C THR A 82 15.31 -11.20 -16.61
N VAL A 83 14.32 -11.92 -16.07
CA VAL A 83 13.97 -13.29 -16.49
C VAL A 83 13.67 -13.35 -17.98
N ILE A 84 12.83 -12.43 -18.49
CA ILE A 84 12.50 -12.32 -19.92
C ILE A 84 13.75 -12.15 -20.78
N SER A 85 14.67 -11.28 -20.36
CA SER A 85 15.93 -11.03 -21.07
C SER A 85 16.84 -12.27 -21.09
N MET A 86 16.92 -13.01 -19.99
CA MET A 86 17.69 -14.25 -19.89
C MET A 86 17.08 -15.38 -20.74
N LEU A 87 15.76 -15.55 -20.70
CA LEU A 87 15.03 -16.51 -21.53
C LEU A 87 15.26 -16.24 -23.02
N LYS A 88 15.20 -14.97 -23.46
CA LYS A 88 15.48 -14.57 -24.85
C LYS A 88 16.93 -14.81 -25.28
N LYS A 89 17.86 -14.91 -24.32
CA LYS A 89 19.27 -15.27 -24.54
C LYS A 89 19.53 -16.77 -24.36
N ASN A 90 18.48 -17.58 -24.22
CA ASN A 90 18.54 -19.03 -24.05
C ASN A 90 19.33 -19.51 -22.82
N TYR A 91 19.31 -18.73 -21.74
CA TYR A 91 19.85 -19.21 -20.45
C TYR A 91 19.03 -20.42 -19.96
N PRO A 92 19.68 -21.44 -19.37
CA PRO A 92 18.98 -22.58 -18.82
C PRO A 92 18.12 -22.16 -17.63
N ILE A 93 16.92 -22.74 -17.50
CA ILE A 93 15.95 -22.38 -16.46
C ILE A 93 16.57 -22.50 -15.06
N SER A 94 17.39 -23.54 -14.83
CA SER A 94 18.09 -23.74 -13.56
C SER A 94 18.97 -22.55 -13.16
N GLU A 95 19.70 -21.96 -14.12
CA GLU A 95 20.57 -20.80 -13.87
C GLU A 95 19.74 -19.53 -13.64
N ILE A 96 18.60 -19.39 -14.34
CA ILE A 96 17.67 -18.28 -14.11
C ILE A 96 17.08 -18.36 -12.69
N CYS A 97 16.71 -19.56 -12.22
CA CYS A 97 16.25 -19.77 -10.84
C CYS A 97 17.32 -19.32 -9.83
N GLU A 98 18.57 -19.74 -10.03
CA GLU A 98 19.69 -19.40 -9.14
C GLU A 98 19.96 -17.89 -9.07
N ILE A 99 19.89 -17.18 -10.21
CA ILE A 99 20.17 -15.74 -10.26
C ILE A 99 19.01 -14.91 -9.71
N THR A 100 17.78 -15.27 -10.05
CA THR A 100 16.60 -14.44 -9.78
C THR A 100 15.88 -14.80 -8.49
N GLY A 101 16.21 -15.96 -7.91
CA GLY A 101 15.51 -16.52 -6.74
C GLY A 101 14.10 -17.02 -7.03
N LYS A 102 13.64 -16.94 -8.28
CA LYS A 102 12.34 -17.46 -8.70
C LYS A 102 12.35 -18.98 -8.85
N THR A 103 11.20 -19.57 -8.62
CA THR A 103 10.96 -20.98 -8.88
C THR A 103 10.84 -21.24 -10.38
N GLU A 104 11.08 -22.49 -10.77
CA GLU A 104 10.86 -22.93 -12.15
C GLU A 104 9.40 -22.69 -12.60
N GLU A 105 8.41 -22.88 -11.71
CA GLU A 105 7.00 -22.62 -12.03
C GLU A 105 6.75 -21.15 -12.38
N GLU A 106 7.31 -20.21 -11.61
CA GLU A 106 7.18 -18.77 -11.90
C GLU A 106 7.85 -18.40 -13.23
N ILE A 107 9.04 -18.95 -13.50
CA ILE A 107 9.75 -18.69 -14.76
C ILE A 107 8.96 -19.26 -15.95
N LEU A 108 8.34 -20.43 -15.80
CA LEU A 108 7.50 -21.02 -16.83
C LEU A 108 6.24 -20.18 -17.10
N LYS A 109 5.59 -19.64 -16.07
CA LYS A 109 4.47 -18.70 -16.23
C LYS A 109 4.91 -17.44 -17.00
N ILE A 110 6.06 -16.86 -16.67
CA ILE A 110 6.60 -15.70 -17.40
C ILE A 110 6.87 -16.08 -18.86
N LYS A 111 7.41 -17.28 -19.10
CA LYS A 111 7.69 -17.78 -20.45
C LYS A 111 6.42 -17.96 -21.31
N GLU A 112 5.30 -18.33 -20.73
CA GLU A 112 4.01 -18.43 -21.43
C GLU A 112 3.46 -17.07 -21.90
N THR A 113 3.92 -15.97 -21.29
CA THR A 113 3.51 -14.60 -21.63
C THR A 113 4.42 -13.92 -22.67
N LEU A 114 5.49 -14.58 -23.10
CA LEU A 114 6.45 -14.10 -24.11
C LEU A 114 5.93 -14.24 -25.54
#